data_AF-A0A1Y2F055-F1
#
_entry.id   AF-A0A1Y2F055-F1
#
_cell.length_a   1.000
_cell.length_b   1.000
_cell.length_c   1.000
_cell.angle_alpha   90.00
_cell.angle_beta   90.00
_cell.angle_gamma   90.00
#
_symmetry.space_group_name_H-M   'P 1'
#
loop_
_entity.id
_entity.type
_entity.pdbx_description
1 polymer ?
#
loop_
_entity_poly.entity_id
_entity_poly.type
_entity_poly.pdbx_seq_one_letter_code
_entity_poly.pdbx_strand_id
1 'polypeptide(L)'
;MAEGVAARPTAAASSSTPSLLLPTLPFSLYEVNWLADWSRTAATTLSGYQLWAVEQRVTDRTAALPVIVVFTGDKNDTISAQRFSPSTSLSQAQQARVFEDTKTVLRSSGAKLSEARHERGSYIPITSLPSLDPNLSIVQLPGGDYESVMQLLFANINLRRLGLGGRSGLRLTPATPAQQLHFRQSFRLPIPSPSAASHPSAAAPSASTSNLTVPSSQNGNSNGNHSTPAPTPFAETILSLIRLVQHALALYGLGIVRIPLPFSGVEPAPPPFLTHADSEEWAEATAAHVPAGRHLTRGDGLLCDTTLSALSLFRRC
;
A
#
# COMPACT_ATOMS: atom_id res chain seq x y z
N MET A 1 -0.67 -37.02 63.10
CA MET A 1 0.02 -37.11 61.80
C MET A 1 -0.82 -36.34 60.80
N ALA A 2 -0.46 -35.08 60.58
CA ALA A 2 -1.11 -34.18 59.63
C ALA A 2 -0.08 -33.90 58.54
N GLU A 3 -0.28 -34.48 57.37
CA GLU A 3 0.63 -34.33 56.23
C GLU A 3 -0.01 -33.36 55.23
N GLY A 4 0.77 -32.33 54.89
CA GLY A 4 0.31 -31.11 54.26
C GLY A 4 0.04 -31.26 52.77
N VAL A 5 -1.09 -30.68 52.35
CA VAL A 5 -1.44 -30.46 50.95
C VAL A 5 -0.52 -29.37 50.39
N ALA A 6 0.45 -29.78 49.56
CA ALA A 6 1.31 -28.88 48.82
C ALA A 6 0.48 -28.09 47.80
N ALA A 7 0.31 -26.80 48.05
CA ALA A 7 -0.31 -25.86 47.14
C ALA A 7 0.53 -25.75 45.86
N ARG A 8 -0.07 -26.12 44.73
CA ARG A 8 0.46 -25.93 43.38
C ARG A 8 0.63 -24.42 43.13
N PRO A 9 1.81 -23.94 42.70
CA PRO A 9 1.98 -22.54 42.37
C PRO A 9 1.13 -22.21 41.13
N THR A 10 0.08 -21.43 41.34
CA THR A 10 -0.65 -20.72 40.29
C THR A 10 0.33 -19.75 39.66
N ALA A 11 0.84 -20.10 38.47
CA ALA A 11 1.61 -19.20 37.64
C ALA A 11 0.75 -17.95 37.39
N ALA A 12 1.18 -16.82 37.94
CA ALA A 12 0.58 -15.53 37.66
C ALA A 12 0.62 -15.32 36.14
N ALA A 13 -0.55 -15.33 35.51
CA ALA A 13 -0.69 -14.90 34.13
C ALA A 13 -0.31 -13.42 34.11
N SER A 14 0.93 -13.12 33.70
CA SER A 14 1.33 -11.76 33.38
C SER A 14 0.35 -11.24 32.33
N SER A 15 -0.52 -10.32 32.73
CA SER A 15 -1.54 -9.70 31.88
C SER A 15 -0.87 -8.74 30.91
N SER A 16 -0.08 -9.27 29.98
CA SER A 16 0.52 -8.48 28.91
C SER A 16 -0.59 -8.04 27.96
N THR A 17 -0.76 -6.72 27.80
CA THR A 17 -1.66 -6.15 26.80
C THR A 17 -1.30 -6.71 25.41
N PRO A 18 -2.27 -7.21 24.63
CA PRO A 18 -1.99 -7.78 23.33
C PRO A 18 -1.39 -6.74 22.39
N SER A 19 -0.29 -7.09 21.71
CA SER A 19 0.32 -6.26 20.67
C SER A 19 -0.11 -6.70 19.28
N LEU A 20 -0.11 -5.76 18.35
CA LEU A 20 -0.44 -5.98 16.95
C LEU A 20 0.83 -5.87 16.11
N LEU A 21 1.03 -6.81 15.20
CA LEU A 21 2.11 -6.83 14.22
C LEU A 21 1.50 -6.54 12.85
N LEU A 22 1.91 -5.45 12.21
CA LEU A 22 1.50 -5.10 10.85
C LEU A 22 2.72 -5.10 9.93
N PRO A 23 2.59 -5.44 8.63
CA PRO A 23 3.68 -5.29 7.67
C PRO A 23 4.20 -3.86 7.68
N THR A 24 5.50 -3.65 7.52
CA THR A 24 6.11 -2.32 7.46
C THR A 24 5.61 -1.58 6.23
N LEU A 25 4.86 -0.51 6.44
CA LEU A 25 4.38 0.38 5.39
C LEU A 25 4.87 1.82 5.64
N PRO A 26 4.98 2.65 4.58
CA PRO A 26 5.13 4.09 4.69
C PRO A 26 4.06 4.70 5.60
N PHE A 27 4.43 5.70 6.41
CA PHE A 27 3.53 6.31 7.39
C PHE A 27 2.24 6.85 6.76
N SER A 28 2.32 7.40 5.55
CA SER A 28 1.17 7.91 4.79
C SER A 28 0.11 6.84 4.49
N LEU A 29 0.48 5.55 4.51
CA LEU A 29 -0.45 4.44 4.29
C LEU A 29 -1.07 3.93 5.60
N TYR A 30 -0.56 4.36 6.75
CA TYR A 30 -1.19 4.15 8.06
C TYR A 30 -2.02 5.33 8.53
N GLU A 31 -2.29 6.32 7.67
CA GLU A 31 -3.21 7.42 7.94
C GLU A 31 -4.68 6.93 7.89
N VAL A 32 -4.95 5.84 8.58
CA VAL A 32 -6.25 5.20 8.71
C VAL A 32 -6.75 5.43 10.12
N ASN A 33 -8.01 5.89 10.24
CA ASN A 33 -8.59 6.28 11.52
C ASN A 33 -8.61 5.15 12.56
N TRP A 34 -8.66 3.89 12.11
CA TRP A 34 -8.74 2.73 13.02
C TRP A 34 -7.43 2.46 13.79
N LEU A 35 -6.31 3.04 13.36
CA LEU A 35 -5.01 2.88 14.04
C LEU A 35 -4.69 4.05 15.00
N ALA A 36 -5.60 5.01 15.19
CA ALA A 36 -5.37 6.21 15.99
C ALA A 36 -5.01 5.93 17.46
N ASP A 37 -5.58 4.87 18.03
CA ASP A 37 -5.36 4.44 19.42
C ASP A 37 -4.16 3.48 19.58
N TRP A 38 -3.37 3.32 18.52
CA TRP A 38 -2.20 2.46 18.51
C TRP A 38 -0.92 3.28 18.38
N SER A 39 0.07 2.92 19.19
CA SER A 39 1.43 3.49 19.13
C SER A 39 2.38 2.48 18.51
N ARG A 40 3.16 2.91 17.51
CA ARG A 40 4.23 2.10 16.92
C ARG A 40 5.39 2.02 17.92
N THR A 41 5.82 0.82 18.30
CA THR A 41 6.81 0.61 19.37
C THR A 41 8.13 0.02 18.88
N ALA A 42 8.11 -0.88 17.90
CA ALA A 42 9.33 -1.53 17.41
C ALA A 42 9.19 -1.98 15.95
N ALA A 43 10.32 -2.19 15.26
CA ALA A 43 10.37 -2.94 14.01
C ALA A 43 10.88 -4.36 14.28
N THR A 44 10.41 -5.34 13.51
CA THR A 44 10.80 -6.75 13.63
C THR A 44 10.72 -7.45 12.28
N THR A 45 11.40 -8.59 12.14
CA THR A 45 11.33 -9.44 10.95
C THR A 45 10.65 -10.75 11.32
N LEU A 46 9.70 -11.19 10.51
CA LEU A 46 8.91 -12.40 10.75
C LEU A 46 9.20 -13.43 9.67
N SER A 47 9.64 -14.62 10.07
CA SER A 47 9.85 -15.78 9.18
C SER A 47 8.59 -16.67 9.09
N GLY A 48 8.39 -17.36 7.96
CA GLY A 48 7.18 -18.17 7.73
C GLY A 48 6.03 -17.40 7.10
N TYR A 49 6.27 -16.18 6.61
CA TYR A 49 5.24 -15.28 6.10
C TYR A 49 5.64 -14.67 4.77
N GLN A 50 4.67 -14.48 3.89
CA GLN A 50 4.81 -13.75 2.64
C GLN A 50 3.93 -12.50 2.63
N LEU A 51 4.37 -11.47 1.94
CA LEU A 51 3.65 -10.22 1.75
C LEU A 51 3.18 -10.11 0.30
N TRP A 52 1.91 -9.76 0.10
CA TRP A 52 1.33 -9.58 -1.23
C TRP A 52 0.65 -8.22 -1.31
N ALA A 53 0.95 -7.44 -2.35
CA ALA A 53 0.20 -6.22 -2.64
C ALA A 53 -1.08 -6.57 -3.41
N VAL A 54 -2.16 -5.85 -3.10
CA VAL A 54 -3.47 -6.00 -3.76
C VAL A 54 -3.75 -4.72 -4.51
N GLU A 55 -3.75 -4.75 -5.84
CA GLU A 55 -3.89 -3.56 -6.70
C GLU A 55 -5.05 -2.66 -6.26
N GLN A 56 -6.23 -3.27 -6.10
CA GLN A 56 -7.45 -2.56 -5.76
C GLN A 56 -7.33 -1.84 -4.42
N ARG A 57 -6.67 -2.45 -3.43
CA ARG A 57 -6.47 -1.86 -2.09
C ARG A 57 -5.38 -0.80 -2.09
N VAL A 58 -4.36 -0.95 -2.95
CA VAL A 58 -3.35 0.10 -3.14
C VAL A 58 -4.02 1.36 -3.71
N THR A 59 -4.98 1.20 -4.61
CA THR A 59 -5.73 2.32 -5.21
C THR A 59 -6.90 2.84 -4.39
N ASP A 60 -7.38 2.07 -3.42
CA ASP A 60 -8.49 2.43 -2.55
C ASP A 60 -7.98 3.09 -1.26
N ARG A 61 -8.23 4.39 -1.12
CA ARG A 61 -7.81 5.19 0.04
C ARG A 61 -8.60 4.88 1.32
N THR A 62 -9.68 4.10 1.20
CA THR A 62 -10.48 3.64 2.34
C THR A 62 -10.08 2.25 2.82
N ALA A 63 -9.23 1.54 2.06
CA ALA A 63 -8.78 0.21 2.41
C ALA A 63 -7.96 0.24 3.72
N ALA A 64 -8.26 -0.69 4.62
CA ALA A 64 -7.56 -0.77 5.91
C ALA A 64 -6.05 -1.05 5.75
N LEU A 65 -5.68 -1.88 4.76
CA LEU A 65 -4.30 -2.20 4.39
C LEU A 65 -4.20 -2.42 2.88
N PRO A 66 -3.16 -1.89 2.21
CA PRO A 66 -2.90 -2.10 0.77
C PRO A 66 -2.33 -3.50 0.45
N VAL A 67 -1.92 -4.22 1.49
CA VAL A 67 -1.25 -5.52 1.42
C VAL A 67 -2.01 -6.57 2.22
N ILE A 68 -1.73 -7.84 1.93
CA ILE A 68 -2.14 -8.98 2.74
C ILE A 68 -0.90 -9.78 3.17
N VAL A 69 -0.99 -10.40 4.34
CA VAL A 69 0.03 -11.32 4.83
C VAL A 69 -0.49 -12.74 4.70
N VAL A 70 0.33 -13.62 4.13
CA VAL A 70 0.01 -15.04 3.98
C VAL A 70 1.00 -15.82 4.84
N PHE A 71 0.49 -16.72 5.68
CA PHE A 71 1.35 -17.64 6.43
C PHE A 71 1.68 -18.85 5.57
N THR A 72 2.97 -19.07 5.32
CA THR A 72 3.48 -20.18 4.50
C THR A 72 4.13 -21.26 5.36
N GLY A 73 4.68 -20.88 6.52
CA GLY A 73 5.46 -21.78 7.38
C GLY A 73 6.88 -22.05 6.89
N ASP A 74 7.27 -21.56 5.71
CA ASP A 74 8.65 -21.65 5.22
C ASP A 74 9.53 -20.58 5.89
N LYS A 75 10.62 -21.01 6.53
CA LYS A 75 11.55 -20.09 7.21
C LYS A 75 12.29 -19.16 6.23
N ASN A 76 12.37 -19.52 4.96
CA ASN A 76 12.96 -18.69 3.91
C ASN A 76 12.05 -17.51 3.52
N ASP A 77 10.74 -17.63 3.77
CA ASP A 77 9.80 -16.54 3.56
C ASP A 77 9.86 -15.57 4.74
N THR A 78 10.33 -14.35 4.51
CA THR A 78 10.44 -13.32 5.53
C THR A 78 9.70 -12.04 5.14
N ILE A 79 9.10 -11.37 6.13
CA ILE A 79 8.54 -10.02 5.98
C ILE A 79 9.07 -9.06 7.04
N SER A 80 9.15 -7.79 6.68
CA SER A 80 9.39 -6.70 7.63
C SER A 80 8.07 -6.28 8.27
N ALA A 81 8.00 -6.26 9.59
CA ALA A 81 6.80 -5.90 10.36
C ALA A 81 7.09 -4.84 11.43
N GLN A 82 6.05 -4.14 11.84
CA GLN A 82 6.07 -3.15 12.91
C GLN A 82 5.14 -3.61 14.02
N ARG A 83 5.62 -3.47 15.26
CA ARG A 83 4.84 -3.70 16.47
C ARG A 83 4.08 -2.44 16.84
N PHE A 84 2.81 -2.63 17.14
CA PHE A 84 1.90 -1.64 17.65
C PHE A 84 1.40 -2.10 19.02
N SER A 85 1.37 -1.15 19.95
CA SER A 85 0.82 -1.34 21.29
C SER A 85 -0.30 -0.33 21.51
N PRO A 86 -1.42 -0.72 22.14
CA PRO A 86 -2.48 0.23 22.47
C PRO A 86 -1.92 1.40 23.29
N SER A 87 -2.49 2.59 23.10
CA SER A 87 -2.07 3.79 23.82
C SER A 87 -2.07 3.56 25.34
N THR A 88 -0.97 3.98 25.99
CA THR A 88 -0.80 3.83 27.45
C THR A 88 -1.74 4.73 28.25
N SER A 89 -2.35 5.72 27.62
CA SER A 89 -3.38 6.59 28.20
C SER A 89 -4.75 5.90 28.37
N LEU A 90 -4.96 4.75 27.72
CA LEU A 90 -6.23 4.02 27.77
C LEU A 90 -6.25 3.05 28.96
N SER A 91 -7.42 2.94 29.60
CA SER A 91 -7.66 1.89 30.60
C SER A 91 -7.63 0.50 29.95
N GLN A 92 -7.38 -0.55 30.75
CA GLN A 92 -7.34 -1.93 30.26
C GLN A 92 -8.62 -2.35 29.52
N ALA A 93 -9.79 -1.90 29.99
CA ALA A 93 -11.07 -2.17 29.33
C ALA A 93 -11.18 -1.46 27.95
N GLN A 94 -10.66 -0.24 27.84
CA GLN A 94 -10.60 0.48 26.56
C GLN A 94 -9.59 -0.17 25.59
N GLN A 95 -8.43 -0.58 26.08
CA GLN A 95 -7.45 -1.32 25.27
C GLN A 95 -8.04 -2.62 24.69
N ALA A 96 -8.84 -3.34 25.49
CA ALA A 96 -9.55 -4.53 25.02
C ALA A 96 -10.58 -4.19 23.92
N ARG A 97 -11.33 -3.09 24.07
CA ARG A 97 -12.27 -2.61 23.04
C ARG A 97 -11.56 -2.24 21.74
N VAL A 98 -10.50 -1.43 21.81
CA VAL A 98 -9.67 -1.05 20.65
C VAL A 98 -9.16 -2.30 19.93
N PHE A 99 -8.77 -3.33 20.68
CA PHE A 99 -8.32 -4.60 20.10
C PHE A 99 -9.45 -5.36 19.38
N GLU A 100 -10.66 -5.43 19.95
CA GLU A 100 -11.83 -6.03 19.29
C GLU A 100 -12.31 -5.26 18.06
N ASP A 101 -12.30 -3.93 18.12
CA ASP A 101 -12.61 -3.07 16.98
C ASP A 101 -11.60 -3.29 15.85
N THR A 102 -10.32 -3.37 16.20
CA THR A 102 -9.23 -3.69 15.26
C THR A 102 -9.46 -5.06 14.60
N LYS A 103 -9.84 -6.09 15.37
CA LYS A 103 -10.20 -7.40 14.80
C LYS A 103 -11.35 -7.29 13.81
N THR A 104 -12.34 -6.45 14.09
CA THR A 104 -13.52 -6.28 13.24
C THR A 104 -13.15 -5.59 11.92
N VAL A 105 -12.33 -4.54 11.96
CA VAL A 105 -11.82 -3.85 10.76
C VAL A 105 -10.95 -4.78 9.91
N LEU A 106 -10.04 -5.54 10.53
CA LEU A 106 -9.20 -6.48 9.80
C LEU A 106 -10.04 -7.62 9.17
N ARG A 107 -11.06 -8.09 9.88
CA ARG A 107 -11.98 -9.12 9.37
C ARG A 107 -12.80 -8.63 8.18
N SER A 108 -13.28 -7.39 8.19
CA SER A 108 -13.98 -6.83 7.02
C SER A 108 -13.07 -6.70 5.80
N SER A 109 -11.75 -6.56 6.01
CA SER A 109 -10.74 -6.64 4.95
C SER A 109 -10.33 -8.07 4.55
N GLY A 110 -11.02 -9.10 5.05
CA GLY A 110 -10.71 -10.51 4.75
C GLY A 110 -9.46 -11.06 5.44
N ALA A 111 -8.95 -10.38 6.47
CA ALA A 111 -7.84 -10.85 7.29
C ALA A 111 -8.33 -11.43 8.62
N LYS A 112 -7.75 -12.54 9.05
CA LYS A 112 -7.99 -13.13 10.36
C LYS A 112 -6.80 -12.85 11.26
N LEU A 113 -7.05 -12.19 12.38
CA LEU A 113 -6.02 -11.95 13.37
C LEU A 113 -5.62 -13.28 14.05
N SER A 114 -4.33 -13.59 14.06
CA SER A 114 -3.78 -14.83 14.60
C SER A 114 -2.56 -14.53 15.45
N GLU A 115 -2.34 -15.31 16.52
CA GLU A 115 -1.17 -15.16 17.37
C GLU A 115 0.11 -15.51 16.58
N ALA A 116 1.11 -14.64 16.65
CA ALA A 116 2.38 -14.83 15.98
C ALA A 116 3.16 -15.96 16.66
N ARG A 117 3.70 -16.91 15.87
CA ARG A 117 4.36 -18.11 16.42
C ARG A 117 5.62 -17.79 17.24
N HIS A 118 6.28 -16.69 16.94
CA HIS A 118 7.57 -16.32 17.53
C HIS A 118 7.44 -15.47 18.80
N GLU A 119 6.25 -14.93 19.10
CA GLU A 119 6.08 -13.96 20.17
C GLU A 119 4.68 -14.05 20.79
N ARG A 120 4.60 -14.64 21.98
CA ARG A 120 3.34 -14.76 22.71
C ARG A 120 2.73 -13.40 22.99
N GLY A 121 1.41 -13.31 22.83
CA GLY A 121 0.67 -12.06 23.04
C GLY A 121 0.80 -11.04 21.89
N SER A 122 1.55 -11.36 20.83
CA SER A 122 1.56 -10.58 19.60
C SER A 122 0.69 -11.21 18.52
N TYR A 123 -0.04 -10.38 17.80
CA TYR A 123 -1.04 -10.82 16.83
C TYR A 123 -0.80 -10.22 15.45
N ILE A 124 -0.90 -11.03 14.40
CA ILE A 124 -0.69 -10.61 13.01
C ILE A 124 -1.95 -10.90 12.17
N PRO A 125 -2.39 -9.98 11.28
CA PRO A 125 -3.48 -10.26 10.35
C PRO A 125 -3.01 -11.22 9.26
N ILE A 126 -3.54 -12.44 9.24
CA ILE A 126 -3.24 -13.45 8.23
C ILE A 126 -4.44 -13.59 7.30
N THR A 127 -4.18 -13.63 6.00
CA THR A 127 -5.17 -13.89 4.96
C THR A 127 -4.86 -15.20 4.26
N SER A 128 -5.89 -16.01 4.05
CA SER A 128 -5.78 -17.25 3.27
C SER A 128 -5.99 -16.90 1.79
N LEU A 129 -5.03 -17.24 0.91
CA LEU A 129 -5.15 -16.98 -0.53
C LEU A 129 -6.44 -17.58 -1.13
N PRO A 130 -6.84 -18.83 -0.80
CA PRO A 130 -8.11 -19.40 -1.27
C PRO A 130 -9.38 -18.65 -0.86
N SER A 131 -9.35 -17.84 0.21
CA SER A 131 -10.52 -17.08 0.66
C SER A 131 -10.59 -15.67 0.06
N LEU A 132 -9.63 -15.28 -0.76
CA LEU A 132 -9.63 -13.99 -1.43
C LEU A 132 -10.66 -13.96 -2.56
N ASP A 133 -11.24 -12.78 -2.77
CA ASP A 133 -12.07 -12.54 -3.93
C ASP A 133 -11.25 -12.77 -5.21
N PRO A 134 -11.70 -13.65 -6.13
CA PRO A 134 -10.98 -13.98 -7.35
C PRO A 134 -10.77 -12.77 -8.30
N ASN A 135 -11.52 -11.69 -8.11
CA ASN A 135 -11.36 -10.46 -8.89
C ASN A 135 -10.16 -9.60 -8.44
N LEU A 136 -9.55 -9.91 -7.30
CA LEU A 136 -8.40 -9.17 -6.79
C LEU A 136 -7.15 -9.45 -7.62
N SER A 137 -6.47 -8.39 -8.07
CA SER A 137 -5.17 -8.53 -8.72
C SER A 137 -4.09 -8.41 -7.66
N ILE A 138 -3.41 -9.53 -7.38
CA ILE A 138 -2.38 -9.60 -6.35
C ILE A 138 -1.00 -9.83 -6.97
N VAL A 139 0.04 -9.32 -6.30
CA VAL A 139 1.44 -9.57 -6.64
C VAL A 139 2.25 -9.79 -5.38
N GLN A 140 3.05 -10.85 -5.35
CA GLN A 140 3.95 -11.14 -4.24
C GLN A 140 5.06 -10.10 -4.19
N LEU A 141 5.38 -9.62 -3.00
CA LEU A 141 6.46 -8.68 -2.77
C LEU A 141 7.74 -9.45 -2.42
N PRO A 142 8.79 -9.40 -3.27
CA PRO A 142 10.04 -10.10 -3.00
C PRO A 142 10.70 -9.53 -1.74
N GLY A 143 11.19 -10.43 -0.87
CA GLY A 143 11.82 -10.04 0.40
C GLY A 143 10.86 -9.49 1.46
N GLY A 144 9.56 -9.41 1.17
CA GLY A 144 8.55 -8.97 2.13
C GLY A 144 8.71 -7.52 2.62
N ASP A 145 9.35 -6.68 1.80
CA ASP A 145 9.54 -5.26 2.04
C ASP A 145 8.75 -4.43 1.02
N TYR A 146 7.70 -3.78 1.49
CA TYR A 146 6.83 -2.93 0.66
C TYR A 146 7.55 -1.66 0.20
N GLU A 147 8.38 -1.07 1.05
CA GLU A 147 8.97 0.25 0.79
C GLU A 147 9.93 0.19 -0.40
N SER A 148 10.75 -0.86 -0.48
CA SER A 148 11.68 -1.07 -1.59
C SER A 148 11.01 -1.20 -2.97
N VAL A 149 9.79 -1.75 -3.02
CA VAL A 149 9.08 -2.01 -4.29
C VAL A 149 7.96 -1.01 -4.59
N MET A 150 7.64 -0.12 -3.65
CA MET A 150 6.50 0.79 -3.73
C MET A 150 6.51 1.63 -5.02
N GLN A 151 7.65 2.23 -5.38
CA GLN A 151 7.72 3.08 -6.55
C GLN A 151 7.45 2.30 -7.84
N LEU A 152 8.00 1.09 -7.96
CA LEU A 152 7.79 0.23 -9.11
C LEU A 152 6.35 -0.28 -9.18
N LEU A 153 5.79 -0.68 -8.03
CA LEU A 153 4.39 -1.07 -7.89
C LEU A 153 3.46 0.04 -8.37
N PHE A 154 3.65 1.27 -7.88
CA PHE A 154 2.81 2.41 -8.25
C PHE A 154 2.94 2.74 -9.73
N ALA A 155 4.17 2.78 -10.27
CA ALA A 155 4.39 3.02 -11.69
C ALA A 155 3.65 1.98 -12.56
N ASN A 156 3.67 0.71 -12.19
CA ASN A 156 3.01 -0.35 -12.95
C ASN A 156 1.49 -0.32 -12.83
N ILE A 157 0.95 -0.03 -11.65
CA ILE A 157 -0.50 0.21 -11.47
C ILE A 157 -0.95 1.40 -12.32
N ASN A 158 -0.19 2.49 -12.30
CA ASN A 158 -0.50 3.68 -13.08
C ASN A 158 -0.46 3.40 -14.59
N LEU A 159 0.58 2.73 -15.09
CA LEU A 159 0.65 2.31 -16.49
C LEU A 159 -0.55 1.46 -16.89
N ARG A 160 -0.96 0.51 -16.05
CA ARG A 160 -2.15 -0.31 -16.28
C ARG A 160 -3.40 0.55 -16.37
N ARG A 161 -3.64 1.46 -15.41
CA ARG A 161 -4.80 2.37 -15.41
C ARG A 161 -4.81 3.36 -16.57
N LEU A 162 -3.66 3.69 -17.13
CA LEU A 162 -3.53 4.52 -18.35
C LEU A 162 -3.74 3.72 -19.66
N GLY A 163 -3.96 2.40 -19.58
CA GLY A 163 -4.09 1.51 -20.73
C GLY A 163 -2.74 1.13 -21.37
N LEU A 164 -1.63 1.34 -20.66
CA LEU A 164 -0.25 1.10 -21.12
C LEU A 164 0.36 -0.18 -20.52
N GLY A 165 -0.37 -0.90 -19.65
CA GLY A 165 0.07 -2.15 -19.01
C GLY A 165 -0.04 -3.42 -19.88
N GLY A 166 -0.61 -3.32 -21.09
CA GLY A 166 -0.98 -4.49 -21.89
C GLY A 166 -1.99 -5.39 -21.17
N ARG A 167 -2.14 -6.65 -21.63
CA ARG A 167 -2.99 -7.67 -20.98
C ARG A 167 -2.28 -8.45 -19.87
N SER A 168 -1.03 -8.10 -19.57
CA SER A 168 -0.25 -8.80 -18.56
C SER A 168 -0.77 -8.49 -17.17
N GLY A 169 -0.74 -9.49 -16.27
CA GLY A 169 -1.00 -9.36 -14.84
C GLY A 169 -0.18 -8.23 -14.18
N LEU A 170 -0.58 -7.79 -12.99
CA LEU A 170 0.23 -6.87 -12.20
C LEU A 170 1.58 -7.55 -11.93
N ARG A 171 2.68 -6.86 -12.21
CA ARG A 171 4.04 -7.39 -12.08
C ARG A 171 4.93 -6.34 -11.42
N LEU A 172 5.98 -6.81 -10.74
CA LEU A 172 7.05 -5.96 -10.19
C LEU A 172 8.26 -5.95 -11.13
N THR A 173 8.01 -5.71 -12.41
CA THR A 173 9.06 -5.59 -13.43
C THR A 173 9.09 -4.17 -13.98
N PRO A 174 10.27 -3.62 -14.31
CA PRO A 174 10.36 -2.35 -15.02
C PRO A 174 9.53 -2.32 -16.30
N ALA A 175 9.06 -1.14 -16.68
CA ALA A 175 8.35 -0.94 -17.93
C ALA A 175 9.25 -1.26 -19.13
N THR A 176 8.72 -2.02 -20.09
CA THR A 176 9.44 -2.36 -21.31
C THR A 176 9.74 -1.12 -22.17
N PRO A 177 10.78 -1.13 -23.02
CA PRO A 177 11.08 0.00 -23.92
C PRO A 177 9.88 0.46 -24.75
N ALA A 178 9.03 -0.48 -25.20
CA ALA A 178 7.80 -0.17 -25.92
C ALA A 178 6.78 0.59 -25.06
N GLN A 179 6.58 0.17 -23.81
CA GLN A 179 5.72 0.88 -22.86
C GLN A 179 6.27 2.28 -22.54
N GLN A 180 7.59 2.40 -22.38
CA GLN A 180 8.25 3.68 -22.13
C GLN A 180 8.04 4.65 -23.31
N LEU A 181 8.24 4.17 -24.53
CA LEU A 181 8.04 4.96 -25.75
C LEU A 181 6.58 5.38 -25.89
N HIS A 182 5.64 4.46 -25.72
CA HIS A 182 4.20 4.74 -25.86
C HIS A 182 3.72 5.73 -24.79
N PHE A 183 4.20 5.62 -23.54
CA PHE A 183 3.92 6.59 -22.49
C PHE A 183 4.42 7.99 -22.87
N ARG A 184 5.67 8.10 -23.31
CA ARG A 184 6.28 9.38 -23.71
C ARG A 184 5.55 10.03 -24.87
N GLN A 185 5.20 9.25 -25.90
CA GLN A 185 4.41 9.73 -27.03
C GLN A 185 3.01 10.19 -26.59
N SER A 186 2.34 9.43 -25.72
CA SER A 186 0.99 9.76 -25.23
C SER A 186 0.93 11.07 -24.46
N PHE A 187 2.00 11.43 -23.75
CA PHE A 187 2.08 12.64 -22.93
C PHE A 187 3.05 13.69 -23.47
N ARG A 188 3.48 13.55 -24.74
CA ARG A 188 4.41 14.47 -25.43
C ARG A 188 5.68 14.77 -24.62
N LEU A 189 6.20 13.76 -23.91
CA LEU A 189 7.43 13.89 -23.12
C LEU A 189 8.67 13.68 -24.00
N PRO A 190 9.81 14.32 -23.69
CA PRO A 190 11.05 14.12 -24.42
C PRO A 190 11.46 12.64 -24.44
N ILE A 191 11.67 12.10 -25.64
CA ILE A 191 12.28 10.78 -25.81
C ILE A 191 13.79 10.98 -25.61
N PRO A 192 14.42 10.25 -24.66
CA PRO A 192 15.86 10.35 -24.51
C PRO A 192 16.49 9.97 -25.84
N SER A 193 17.27 10.89 -26.41
CA SER A 193 18.09 10.58 -27.58
C SER A 193 18.93 9.34 -27.24
N PRO A 194 19.15 8.40 -28.17
CA PRO A 194 20.12 7.35 -27.95
C PRO A 194 21.49 8.02 -27.83
N SER A 195 21.85 8.44 -26.61
CA SER A 195 23.19 8.91 -26.30
C SER A 195 24.08 7.69 -26.45
N ALA A 196 25.01 7.77 -27.40
CA ALA A 196 26.00 6.77 -27.77
C ALA A 196 26.25 5.74 -26.67
N ALA A 197 25.46 4.66 -26.70
CA ALA A 197 25.88 3.44 -26.06
C ALA A 197 27.20 3.09 -26.75
N SER A 198 28.27 3.09 -25.97
CA SER A 198 29.58 2.60 -26.34
C SER A 198 29.42 1.27 -27.06
N HIS A 199 29.42 1.31 -28.39
CA HIS A 199 29.62 0.13 -29.20
C HIS A 199 31.01 -0.42 -28.81
N PRO A 200 31.13 -1.64 -28.26
CA PRO A 200 32.40 -2.32 -28.39
C PRO A 200 32.62 -2.47 -29.89
N SER A 201 33.71 -1.86 -30.37
CA SER A 201 34.19 -2.00 -31.73
C SER A 201 34.34 -3.48 -32.06
N ALA A 202 33.38 -4.04 -32.80
CA ALA A 202 33.46 -5.37 -33.35
C ALA A 202 33.87 -5.23 -34.81
N ALA A 203 35.16 -5.45 -35.06
CA ALA A 203 35.71 -5.66 -36.37
C ALA A 203 34.93 -6.79 -37.08
N ALA A 204 34.61 -6.59 -38.36
CA ALA A 204 34.24 -7.66 -39.26
C ALA A 204 35.43 -8.64 -39.40
N PRO A 205 35.19 -9.94 -39.67
CA PRO A 205 35.01 -10.32 -41.07
C PRO A 205 33.96 -11.42 -41.36
N SER A 206 33.36 -11.27 -42.54
CA SER A 206 33.07 -12.26 -43.59
C SER A 206 32.66 -13.72 -43.27
N ALA A 207 31.47 -14.04 -43.78
CA ALA A 207 31.13 -15.17 -44.65
C ALA A 207 30.66 -16.52 -44.06
N SER A 208 29.48 -16.93 -44.60
CA SER A 208 29.09 -18.30 -45.01
C SER A 208 28.24 -19.18 -44.07
N THR A 209 26.96 -19.29 -44.48
CA THR A 209 26.23 -20.55 -44.73
C THR A 209 25.62 -21.33 -43.55
N SER A 210 24.27 -21.38 -43.58
CA SER A 210 23.34 -22.46 -43.21
C SER A 210 23.56 -23.25 -41.91
N ASN A 211 22.57 -23.21 -41.02
CA ASN A 211 21.75 -24.38 -40.69
C ASN A 211 20.56 -24.02 -39.78
N LEU A 212 19.37 -24.46 -40.19
CA LEU A 212 18.20 -24.61 -39.32
C LEU A 212 18.53 -25.68 -38.26
N THR A 213 18.46 -25.33 -36.98
CA THR A 213 18.38 -26.33 -35.91
C THR A 213 17.56 -25.75 -34.76
N VAL A 214 16.41 -26.36 -34.53
CA VAL A 214 15.59 -26.21 -33.31
C VAL A 214 16.35 -26.83 -32.14
N PRO A 215 16.29 -26.26 -30.93
CA PRO A 215 16.25 -27.12 -29.77
C PRO A 215 15.12 -26.79 -28.78
N SER A 216 14.54 -27.89 -28.31
CA SER A 216 13.61 -28.05 -27.21
C SER A 216 14.25 -27.78 -25.84
N SER A 217 13.41 -27.36 -24.88
CA SER A 217 13.51 -27.46 -23.41
C SER A 217 14.86 -27.74 -22.72
N GLN A 218 15.30 -26.77 -21.90
CA GLN A 218 15.99 -26.97 -20.62
C GLN A 218 15.54 -25.83 -19.68
N ASN A 219 14.59 -26.07 -18.78
CA ASN A 219 14.81 -26.34 -17.35
C ASN A 219 16.15 -25.78 -16.80
N GLY A 220 16.08 -24.60 -16.19
CA GLY A 220 17.20 -23.92 -15.54
C GLY A 220 16.76 -23.40 -14.17
N ASN A 221 17.04 -24.22 -13.17
CA ASN A 221 16.93 -23.93 -11.74
C ASN A 221 17.87 -22.74 -11.40
N SER A 222 17.31 -21.57 -11.08
CA SER A 222 18.09 -20.42 -10.59
C SER A 222 17.75 -20.13 -9.14
N ASN A 223 18.64 -20.54 -8.24
CA ASN A 223 18.80 -19.94 -6.92
C ASN A 223 19.08 -18.45 -7.10
N GLY A 224 18.04 -17.63 -7.05
CA GLY A 224 18.15 -16.19 -7.19
C GLY A 224 18.40 -15.55 -5.84
N ASN A 225 19.59 -14.98 -5.63
CA ASN A 225 19.73 -13.83 -4.76
C ASN A 225 18.73 -12.77 -5.25
N HIS A 226 17.58 -12.66 -4.60
CA HIS A 226 16.56 -11.68 -4.93
C HIS A 226 17.01 -10.30 -4.48
N SER A 227 17.90 -9.68 -5.27
CA SER A 227 18.10 -8.24 -5.25
C SER A 227 16.78 -7.59 -5.62
N THR A 228 16.20 -6.83 -4.69
CA THR A 228 15.03 -6.00 -4.93
C THR A 228 15.30 -5.08 -6.13
N PRO A 229 14.38 -5.01 -7.12
CA PRO A 229 14.61 -4.19 -8.29
C PRO A 229 14.56 -2.71 -7.88
N ALA A 230 15.70 -2.03 -7.95
CA ALA A 230 15.79 -0.60 -7.69
C ALA A 230 14.81 0.18 -8.60
N PRO A 231 14.20 1.27 -8.11
CA PRO A 231 13.33 2.09 -8.92
C PRO A 231 14.07 2.61 -10.15
N THR A 232 13.47 2.40 -11.32
CA THR A 232 14.07 2.89 -12.57
C THR A 232 13.81 4.39 -12.73
N PRO A 233 14.71 5.16 -13.37
CA PRO A 233 14.47 6.59 -13.68
C PRO A 233 13.15 6.84 -14.43
N PHE A 234 12.68 5.84 -15.18
CA PHE A 234 11.39 5.90 -15.86
C PHE A 234 10.19 5.82 -14.89
N ALA A 235 10.26 4.99 -13.85
CA ALA A 235 9.24 4.94 -12.82
C ALA A 235 9.11 6.30 -12.11
N GLU A 236 10.23 6.94 -11.79
CA GLU A 236 10.25 8.29 -11.22
C GLU A 236 9.61 9.33 -12.15
N THR A 237 9.85 9.22 -13.46
CA THR A 237 9.23 10.10 -14.46
C THR A 237 7.70 9.98 -14.44
N ILE A 238 7.17 8.75 -14.41
CA ILE A 238 5.72 8.50 -14.33
C ILE A 238 5.14 9.12 -13.06
N LEU A 239 5.76 8.82 -11.90
CA LEU A 239 5.28 9.30 -10.61
C LEU A 239 5.35 10.83 -10.51
N SER A 240 6.40 11.44 -11.08
CA SER A 240 6.56 12.89 -11.09
C SER A 240 5.50 13.58 -11.95
N LEU A 241 5.18 13.03 -13.13
CA LEU A 241 4.08 13.55 -13.96
C LEU A 241 2.75 13.49 -13.21
N ILE A 242 2.45 12.34 -12.58
CA ILE A 242 1.19 12.15 -11.85
C ILE A 242 1.10 13.11 -10.67
N ARG A 243 2.18 13.24 -9.89
CA ARG A 243 2.26 14.21 -8.81
C ARG A 243 2.05 15.62 -9.33
N LEU A 244 2.69 16.01 -10.43
CA LEU A 244 2.52 17.34 -11.01
C LEU A 244 1.04 17.62 -11.35
N VAL A 245 0.34 16.67 -11.98
CA VAL A 245 -1.09 16.82 -12.29
C VAL A 245 -1.93 16.88 -11.03
N GLN A 246 -1.65 16.03 -10.03
CA GLN A 246 -2.34 16.05 -8.74
C GLN A 246 -2.18 17.41 -8.03
N HIS A 247 -0.98 17.98 -8.03
CA HIS A 247 -0.72 19.30 -7.42
C HIS A 247 -1.43 20.40 -8.23
N ALA A 248 -1.40 20.36 -9.56
CA ALA A 248 -2.12 21.30 -10.39
C ALA A 248 -3.63 21.26 -10.10
N LEU A 249 -4.24 20.07 -10.07
CA LEU A 249 -5.65 19.90 -9.71
C LEU A 249 -5.95 20.45 -8.30
N ALA A 250 -5.07 20.18 -7.32
CA ALA A 250 -5.24 20.69 -5.97
C ALA A 250 -5.21 22.22 -5.91
N LEU A 251 -4.33 22.89 -6.67
CA LEU A 251 -4.26 24.35 -6.74
C LEU A 251 -5.56 24.99 -7.26
N TYR A 252 -6.27 24.30 -8.15
CA TYR A 252 -7.55 24.77 -8.70
C TYR A 252 -8.78 24.28 -7.90
N GLY A 253 -8.59 23.64 -6.75
CA GLY A 253 -9.70 23.06 -5.97
C GLY A 253 -10.39 21.88 -6.65
N LEU A 254 -9.76 21.30 -7.68
CA LEU A 254 -10.24 20.13 -8.43
C LEU A 254 -9.60 18.82 -7.94
N GLY A 255 -8.62 18.89 -7.04
CA GLY A 255 -7.92 17.75 -6.45
C GLY A 255 -8.67 17.16 -5.25
N ILE A 256 -8.45 15.87 -5.00
CA ILE A 256 -9.14 14.96 -4.06
C ILE A 256 -9.89 15.67 -2.92
N VAL A 257 -11.19 15.81 -3.17
CA VAL A 257 -12.24 16.03 -2.17
C VAL A 257 -12.35 14.77 -1.30
N ARG A 258 -12.56 15.00 -0.01
CA ARG A 258 -12.50 14.08 1.15
C ARG A 258 -13.29 12.77 0.98
N ILE A 259 -12.80 11.72 1.64
CA ILE A 259 -13.58 10.54 2.03
C ILE A 259 -14.71 11.01 2.97
N PRO A 260 -15.96 10.54 2.83
CA PRO A 260 -17.03 10.83 3.78
C PRO A 260 -16.69 10.21 5.14
N LEU A 261 -16.70 10.98 6.22
CA LEU A 261 -16.71 10.40 7.57
C LEU A 261 -18.07 9.72 7.80
N PRO A 262 -18.13 8.55 8.47
CA PRO A 262 -19.40 8.06 8.99
C PRO A 262 -19.90 9.05 10.05
N PHE A 263 -21.12 9.56 9.83
CA PHE A 263 -21.86 10.36 10.79
C PHE A 263 -21.95 9.63 12.15
N SER A 264 -21.37 10.23 13.18
CA SER A 264 -21.92 10.13 14.54
C SER A 264 -22.98 11.21 14.63
N GLY A 265 -24.25 10.82 14.55
CA GLY A 265 -25.38 11.74 14.58
C GLY A 265 -25.41 12.56 15.87
N VAL A 266 -25.20 13.87 15.74
CA VAL A 266 -26.03 14.93 16.32
C VAL A 266 -25.92 16.12 15.35
N GLU A 267 -26.99 16.36 14.59
CA GLU A 267 -27.17 17.59 13.83
C GLU A 267 -27.70 18.66 14.81
N PRO A 268 -27.05 19.82 14.99
CA PRO A 268 -27.66 20.91 15.75
C PRO A 268 -28.72 21.55 14.86
N ALA A 269 -29.99 21.45 15.28
CA ALA A 269 -31.07 22.19 14.64
C ALA A 269 -30.76 23.71 14.70
N PRO A 270 -30.97 24.46 13.62
CA PRO A 270 -30.81 25.91 13.65
C PRO A 270 -31.83 26.51 14.64
N PRO A 271 -31.46 27.54 15.42
CA PRO A 271 -32.43 28.24 16.22
C PRO A 271 -33.50 28.84 15.30
N PRO A 272 -34.80 28.73 15.65
CA PRO A 272 -35.80 29.49 14.95
C PRO A 272 -35.47 30.97 15.21
N PHE A 273 -35.54 31.81 14.18
CA PHE A 273 -35.25 33.25 14.18
C PHE A 273 -33.78 33.64 13.93
N LEU A 274 -33.37 33.60 12.66
CA LEU A 274 -32.32 34.49 12.12
C LEU A 274 -32.84 35.13 10.83
N THR A 275 -32.60 36.44 10.69
CA THR A 275 -33.09 37.25 9.56
C THR A 275 -32.07 37.28 8.42
N HIS A 276 -32.49 37.75 7.24
CA HIS A 276 -31.76 37.67 5.96
C HIS A 276 -30.38 38.38 5.93
N ALA A 277 -30.03 39.11 6.98
CA ALA A 277 -28.73 39.79 7.15
C ALA A 277 -27.71 38.95 7.94
N ASP A 278 -28.15 37.94 8.70
CA ASP A 278 -27.28 37.09 9.52
C ASP A 278 -26.84 35.81 8.78
N SER A 279 -27.36 35.55 7.57
CA SER A 279 -27.04 34.37 6.77
C SER A 279 -25.66 34.47 6.10
N GLU A 280 -25.17 35.68 5.82
CA GLU A 280 -23.81 35.86 5.29
C GLU A 280 -22.77 35.67 6.39
N GLU A 281 -23.03 36.14 7.62
CA GLU A 281 -22.14 35.93 8.76
C GLU A 281 -22.12 34.47 9.23
N TRP A 282 -23.26 33.74 9.13
CA TRP A 282 -23.28 32.29 9.36
C TRP A 282 -22.58 31.50 8.23
N ALA A 283 -22.67 31.96 6.97
CA ALA A 283 -21.95 31.37 5.84
C ALA A 283 -20.43 31.61 5.93
N GLU A 284 -20.01 32.74 6.49
CA GLU A 284 -18.60 33.07 6.71
C GLU A 284 -18.04 32.41 8.00
N ALA A 285 -18.86 32.25 9.05
CA ALA A 285 -18.51 31.48 10.24
C ALA A 285 -18.43 29.96 9.97
N THR A 286 -19.21 29.43 9.02
CA THR A 286 -19.06 28.04 8.54
C THR A 286 -17.87 27.85 7.59
N ALA A 287 -17.41 28.91 6.90
CA ALA A 287 -16.15 28.90 6.16
C ALA A 287 -14.91 28.94 7.09
N ALA A 288 -15.04 29.49 8.30
CA ALA A 288 -13.95 29.64 9.26
C ALA A 288 -13.85 28.53 10.34
N HIS A 289 -14.71 27.51 10.31
CA HIS A 289 -14.61 26.32 11.16
C HIS A 289 -14.48 25.05 10.30
N VAL A 290 -13.38 24.98 9.56
CA VAL A 290 -12.90 23.70 9.02
C VAL A 290 -12.13 23.00 10.15
N PRO A 291 -12.67 21.93 10.77
CA PRO A 291 -11.90 21.14 11.72
C PRO A 291 -10.66 20.61 11.00
N ALA A 292 -9.53 20.59 11.71
CA ALA A 292 -8.21 20.19 11.23
C ALA A 292 -8.19 18.75 10.69
N GLY A 293 -8.73 18.56 9.49
CA GLY A 293 -8.67 17.34 8.70
C GLY A 293 -7.38 17.37 7.90
N ARG A 294 -6.43 16.53 8.33
CA ARG A 294 -5.08 16.40 7.77
C ARG A 294 -5.09 16.38 6.24
N HIS A 295 -4.38 17.34 5.67
CA HIS A 295 -4.21 17.48 4.24
C HIS A 295 -3.29 16.38 3.70
N LEU A 296 -3.77 15.53 2.78
CA LEU A 296 -2.89 14.95 1.76
C LEU A 296 -2.59 16.06 0.72
N THR A 297 -1.83 17.07 1.12
CA THR A 297 -1.32 18.10 0.18
C THR A 297 -0.28 17.54 -0.77
N ARG A 298 0.32 16.38 -0.46
CA ARG A 298 1.31 15.73 -1.30
C ARG A 298 0.68 14.59 -2.07
N GLY A 299 0.61 14.72 -3.39
CA GLY A 299 0.28 13.61 -4.28
C GLY A 299 1.15 12.39 -3.96
N ASP A 300 0.53 11.26 -3.64
CA ASP A 300 1.19 9.97 -3.39
C ASP A 300 1.84 9.41 -4.68
N GLY A 301 1.43 9.94 -5.84
CA GLY A 301 1.87 9.48 -7.15
C GLY A 301 1.04 8.31 -7.68
N LEU A 302 -0.08 7.98 -7.03
CA LEU A 302 -1.02 6.97 -7.50
C LEU A 302 -2.23 7.63 -8.16
N LEU A 303 -2.64 7.15 -9.34
CA LEU A 303 -3.78 7.74 -10.06
C LEU A 303 -5.07 7.62 -9.24
N CYS A 304 -5.73 8.74 -9.00
CA CYS A 304 -7.15 8.77 -8.65
C CYS A 304 -7.99 9.04 -9.89
N ASP A 305 -9.30 8.79 -9.83
CA ASP A 305 -10.19 8.94 -10.99
C ASP A 305 -10.21 10.36 -11.56
N THR A 306 -10.09 11.37 -10.69
CA THR A 306 -9.96 12.78 -11.12
C THR A 306 -8.66 13.02 -11.89
N THR A 307 -7.54 12.47 -11.41
CA THR A 307 -6.23 12.60 -12.10
C THR A 307 -6.24 11.85 -13.43
N LEU A 308 -6.85 10.66 -13.46
CA LEU A 308 -7.02 9.87 -14.68
C LEU A 308 -7.88 10.63 -15.71
N SER A 309 -8.96 11.25 -15.27
CA SER A 309 -9.85 12.06 -16.11
C SER A 309 -9.11 13.26 -16.70
N ALA A 310 -8.35 14.00 -15.88
CA ALA A 310 -7.53 15.11 -16.34
C ALA A 310 -6.47 14.67 -17.38
N LEU A 311 -5.73 13.59 -17.10
CA LEU A 311 -4.76 13.03 -18.04
C LEU A 311 -5.39 12.56 -19.34
N SER A 312 -6.63 12.05 -19.31
CA SER A 312 -7.35 11.64 -20.52
C SER A 312 -7.70 12.81 -21.43
N LEU A 313 -7.96 14.00 -20.87
CA LEU A 313 -8.19 15.23 -21.63
C LEU A 313 -6.89 15.70 -22.29
N PHE A 314 -5.78 15.70 -21.56
CA PHE A 314 -4.47 16.06 -22.12
C PHE A 314 -4.04 15.18 -23.29
N ARG A 315 -4.44 13.90 -23.32
CA ARG A 315 -4.15 13.01 -24.46
C ARG A 315 -4.91 13.36 -25.74
N ARG A 316 -5.98 14.16 -25.65
CA ARG A 316 -6.82 14.55 -26.81
C ARG A 316 -6.42 15.89 -27.42
N CYS A 317 -5.72 16.74 -26.68
CA CYS A 317 -5.18 18.02 -27.13
C CYS A 317 -3.76 17.85 -27.71
#